data_AF-A0A0B6Y5A8-F1
#
_entry.id   AF-A0A0B6Y5A8-F1
#
_cell.length_a   1.000
_cell.length_b   1.000
_cell.length_c   1.000
_cell.angle_alpha   90.00
_cell.angle_beta   90.00
_cell.angle_gamma   90.00
#
_symmetry.space_group_name_H-M   'P 1'
#
loop_
_entity.id
_entity.type
_entity.pdbx_description
1 polymer ?
#
loop_
_entity_poly.entity_id
_entity_poly.type
_entity_poly.pdbx_seq_one_letter_code
_entity_poly.pdbx_strand_id
1 'polypeptide(L)'
;YPALEGVKGMESRSVLHIPDAKITSIRAVKEAGEFIVHAGTAKGQIIKILLDKKYQATEVTRLNLGVSDPVLDILNSRIPERIYALTTTKAYLLQTNHCESRTS
;
A
#
# COMPACT_ATOMS: atom_id res chain seq x y z
N TYR A 1 -11.24 32.24 27.37
CA TYR A 1 -10.92 31.35 26.25
C TYR A 1 -11.03 29.91 26.75
N PRO A 2 -11.99 29.08 26.31
CA PRO A 2 -11.95 27.67 26.67
C PRO A 2 -10.75 27.03 25.98
N ALA A 3 -9.96 26.28 26.74
CA ALA A 3 -8.85 25.51 26.20
C ALA A 3 -9.40 24.39 25.31
N LEU A 4 -8.82 24.20 24.13
CA LEU A 4 -9.07 23.04 23.29
C LEU A 4 -8.58 21.80 24.06
N GLU A 5 -9.49 21.05 24.68
CA GLU A 5 -9.16 19.74 25.24
C GLU A 5 -8.70 18.84 24.10
N GLY A 6 -7.44 18.40 24.15
CA GLY A 6 -6.88 17.51 23.15
C GLY A 6 -7.70 16.24 23.09
N VAL A 7 -8.15 15.85 21.90
CA VAL A 7 -8.81 14.57 21.66
C VAL A 7 -7.84 13.48 22.12
N LYS A 8 -8.24 12.70 23.14
CA LYS A 8 -7.47 11.55 23.61
C LYS A 8 -7.16 10.67 22.39
N GLY A 9 -5.88 10.47 22.11
CA GLY A 9 -5.45 9.72 20.93
C GLY A 9 -6.15 8.37 20.88
N MET A 10 -6.80 8.07 19.75
CA MET A 10 -7.44 6.78 19.55
C MET A 10 -6.35 5.73 19.48
N GLU A 11 -6.29 4.84 20.48
CA GLU A 11 -5.36 3.71 20.45
C GLU A 11 -5.78 2.77 19.33
N SER A 12 -4.99 2.73 18.27
CA SER A 12 -5.17 1.80 17.16
C SER A 12 -4.20 0.63 17.30
N ARG A 13 -4.71 -0.59 17.14
CA ARG A 13 -3.88 -1.79 17.12
C ARG A 13 -3.06 -1.80 15.82
N SER A 14 -1.75 -1.93 15.93
CA SER A 14 -0.88 -2.16 14.76
C SER A 14 -1.27 -3.47 14.07
N VAL A 15 -1.45 -3.39 12.74
CA VAL A 15 -1.87 -4.51 11.90
C VAL A 15 -0.67 -5.24 11.31
N LEU A 16 0.40 -4.51 10.96
CA LEU A 16 1.64 -5.07 10.42
C LEU A 16 2.82 -4.13 10.74
N HIS A 17 3.98 -4.72 11.04
CA HIS A 17 5.24 -4.00 11.13
C HIS A 17 6.17 -4.47 10.01
N ILE A 18 6.69 -3.53 9.21
CA ILE A 18 7.61 -3.79 8.10
C ILE A 18 8.94 -3.10 8.42
N PRO A 19 9.91 -3.81 9.04
CA PRO A 19 11.08 -3.18 9.65
C PRO A 19 12.08 -2.59 8.64
N ASP A 20 12.04 -3.05 7.38
CA ASP A 20 13.00 -2.68 6.33
C ASP A 20 12.46 -1.62 5.34
N ALA A 21 11.25 -1.11 5.57
CA ALA A 21 10.59 -0.15 4.69
C ALA A 21 9.99 1.05 5.45
N LYS A 22 10.33 2.26 4.99
CA LYS A 22 9.63 3.49 5.40
C LYS A 22 8.41 3.69 4.50
N ILE A 23 7.22 3.48 5.05
CA ILE A 23 5.94 3.69 4.34
C ILE A 23 5.66 5.19 4.20
N THR A 24 5.32 5.63 2.99
CA THR A 24 5.03 7.04 2.65
C THR A 24 3.60 7.25 2.17
N SER A 25 2.95 6.22 1.64
CA SER A 25 1.57 6.28 1.18
C SER A 25 0.86 4.94 1.39
N ILE A 26 -0.45 4.97 1.59
CA ILE A 26 -1.25 3.77 1.84
C ILE A 26 -2.57 3.90 1.09
N ARG A 27 -2.96 2.84 0.37
CA ARG A 27 -4.26 2.73 -0.28
C ARG A 27 -4.88 1.36 -0.02
N ALA A 28 -6.04 1.36 0.64
CA ALA A 28 -6.85 0.16 0.79
C ALA A 28 -7.87 0.03 -0.36
N VAL A 29 -8.05 -1.18 -0.86
CA VAL A 29 -9.01 -1.51 -1.91
C VAL A 29 -9.59 -2.89 -1.64
N LYS A 30 -10.83 -3.13 -2.10
CA LYS A 30 -11.43 -4.47 -2.08
C LYS A 30 -11.27 -5.09 -3.47
N GLU A 31 -10.49 -6.15 -3.58
CA GLU A 31 -10.22 -6.87 -4.83
C GLU A 31 -10.63 -8.33 -4.66
N ALA A 32 -11.43 -8.87 -5.60
CA ALA A 32 -11.91 -10.25 -5.58
C ALA A 32 -12.57 -10.69 -4.24
N GLY A 33 -13.15 -9.75 -3.50
CA GLY A 33 -13.79 -10.02 -2.20
C GLY A 33 -12.87 -9.87 -0.98
N GLU A 34 -11.57 -9.75 -1.20
CA GLU A 34 -10.54 -9.59 -0.17
C GLU A 34 -10.16 -8.12 0.04
N PHE A 35 -9.69 -7.79 1.24
CA PHE A 35 -9.15 -6.46 1.55
C PHE A 35 -7.66 -6.42 1.25
N ILE A 36 -7.26 -5.56 0.32
CA ILE A 36 -5.87 -5.41 -0.08
C ILE A 36 -5.42 -4.00 0.27
N VAL A 37 -4.23 -3.91 0.87
CA VAL A 37 -3.56 -2.66 1.16
C VAL A 37 -2.31 -2.57 0.30
N HIS A 38 -2.22 -1.51 -0.48
CA HIS A 38 -1.00 -1.14 -1.19
C HIS A 38 -0.28 -0.07 -0.37
N ALA A 39 0.95 -0.36 0.05
CA ALA A 39 1.78 0.54 0.83
C ALA A 39 2.98 1.01 -0.02
N GLY A 40 3.00 2.30 -0.36
CA GLY A 40 4.10 2.93 -1.07
C GLY A 40 5.24 3.26 -0.09
N THR A 41 6.48 3.16 -0.57
CA THR A 41 7.67 3.35 0.26
C THR A 41 8.51 4.55 -0.21
N ALA A 42 9.38 5.02 0.69
CA ALA A 42 10.33 6.07 0.39
C ALA A 42 11.40 5.67 -0.66
N LYS A 43 11.53 4.38 -0.99
CA LYS A 43 12.53 3.84 -1.93
C LYS A 43 11.92 3.44 -3.28
N GLY A 44 10.72 3.91 -3.61
CA GLY A 44 10.09 3.60 -4.90
C GLY A 44 9.62 2.15 -5.02
N GLN A 45 9.19 1.55 -3.91
CA GLN A 45 8.56 0.24 -3.88
C GLN A 45 7.10 0.36 -3.47
N ILE A 46 6.25 -0.54 -3.98
CA ILE A 46 4.89 -0.78 -3.50
C ILE A 46 4.81 -2.17 -2.91
N ILE A 47 4.37 -2.25 -1.66
CA ILE A 47 4.16 -3.48 -0.92
C ILE A 47 2.67 -3.80 -0.97
N LYS A 48 2.31 -4.96 -1.50
CA LYS A 48 0.93 -5.47 -1.49
C LYS A 48 0.72 -6.31 -0.24
N ILE A 49 -0.28 -5.96 0.54
CA ILE A 49 -0.61 -6.60 1.81
C ILE A 49 -2.05 -7.09 1.72
N LEU A 50 -2.26 -8.37 2.01
CA LEU A 50 -3.60 -8.96 2.15
C LEU A 50 -4.04 -8.84 3.60
N LEU A 51 -5.26 -8.35 3.82
CA LEU A 51 -5.92 -8.34 5.12
C LEU A 51 -7.01 -9.42 5.12
N ASP A 52 -6.89 -10.38 6.01
CA ASP A 52 -7.92 -11.41 6.19
C ASP A 52 -9.16 -10.87 6.94
N LYS A 53 -10.18 -11.71 7.10
CA LYS A 53 -11.43 -11.38 7.81
C LYS A 53 -11.23 -11.09 9.31
N LYS A 54 -10.08 -11.45 9.88
CA LYS A 54 -9.67 -11.18 11.26
C LYS A 54 -8.70 -9.99 11.34
N TYR A 55 -8.51 -9.25 10.25
CA TYR A 55 -7.55 -8.16 10.12
C TYR A 55 -6.09 -8.59 10.37
N GLN A 56 -5.74 -9.84 10.08
CA GLN A 56 -4.35 -10.26 10.00
C GLN A 56 -3.78 -9.83 8.66
N ALA A 57 -2.61 -9.18 8.69
CA ALA A 57 -1.92 -8.74 7.51
C ALA A 57 -0.83 -9.71 7.08
N THR A 58 -0.82 -10.04 5.80
CA THR A 58 0.22 -10.83 5.15
C THR A 58 0.79 -10.03 4.00
N GLU A 59 2.11 -9.82 3.99
CA GLU A 59 2.79 -9.29 2.81
C GLU A 59 2.73 -10.32 1.68
N VAL A 60 2.14 -9.94 0.54
CA VAL A 60 1.95 -10.81 -0.62
C VAL A 60 3.07 -10.64 -1.63
N THR A 61 3.43 -9.39 -1.93
CA THR A 61 4.48 -9.08 -2.93
C THR A 61 5.02 -7.66 -2.76
N ARG A 62 6.22 -7.43 -3.30
CA ARG A 62 6.83 -6.11 -3.45
C ARG A 62 7.09 -5.82 -4.92
N LEU A 63 6.55 -4.71 -5.39
CA LEU A 63 6.76 -4.20 -6.74
C LEU A 63 7.76 -3.06 -6.69
N ASN A 64 8.82 -3.13 -7.48
CA ASN A 64 9.82 -2.07 -7.59
C ASN A 64 9.49 -1.20 -8.82
N LEU A 65 9.47 0.12 -8.66
CA LEU A 65 9.26 1.08 -9.76
C LEU A 65 10.48 1.20 -10.68
N GLY A 66 11.63 0.61 -10.31
CA GLY A 66 12.90 0.77 -11.01
C GLY A 66 13.57 2.13 -10.75
N VAL A 67 13.01 2.93 -9.84
CA VAL A 67 13.52 4.22 -9.41
C VAL A 67 13.53 4.29 -7.89
N SER A 68 14.43 5.09 -7.32
CA SER A 68 14.53 5.30 -5.88
C SER A 68 13.69 6.48 -5.36
N ASP A 69 12.76 6.99 -6.16
CA ASP A 69 11.88 8.10 -5.79
C ASP A 69 10.78 7.63 -4.82
N PRO A 70 10.40 8.44 -3.81
CA PRO A 70 9.34 8.07 -2.87
C PRO A 70 7.98 7.98 -3.56
N VAL A 71 7.18 6.98 -3.17
CA VAL A 71 5.79 6.86 -3.62
C VAL A 71 4.91 7.78 -2.77
N LEU A 72 4.50 8.90 -3.36
CA LEU A 72 3.72 9.95 -2.70
C LEU A 72 2.25 9.59 -2.55
N ASP A 73 1.67 8.91 -3.56
CA ASP A 73 0.27 8.50 -3.54
C ASP A 73 0.03 7.29 -4.44
N ILE A 74 -1.06 6.56 -4.18
CA ILE A 74 -1.48 5.37 -4.90
C ILE A 74 -2.94 5.51 -5.29
N LEU A 75 -3.21 5.48 -6.60
CA LEU A 75 -4.56 5.55 -7.14
C LEU A 75 -4.98 4.21 -7.73
N ASN A 76 -6.24 3.83 -7.52
CA ASN A 76 -6.80 2.64 -8.15
C ASN A 76 -7.03 2.90 -9.64
N SER A 77 -6.63 1.97 -10.50
CA SER A 77 -7.04 1.99 -11.89
C SER A 77 -8.50 1.57 -12.03
N ARG A 78 -9.14 1.96 -13.13
CA ARG A 78 -10.45 1.39 -13.54
C ARG A 78 -10.31 -0.05 -14.02
N ILE A 79 -9.12 -0.45 -14.44
CA ILE A 79 -8.80 -1.83 -14.81
C ILE A 79 -8.48 -2.57 -13.50
N PRO A 80 -9.16 -3.69 -13.22
CA PRO A 80 -8.84 -4.52 -12.05
C PRO A 80 -7.36 -4.87 -11.99
N GLU A 81 -6.84 -5.06 -10.78
CA GLU A 81 -5.46 -5.53 -10.55
C GLU A 81 -4.39 -4.58 -11.12
N ARG A 82 -4.74 -3.30 -11.25
CA ARG A 82 -3.80 -2.25 -11.64
C ARG A 82 -3.92 -1.03 -10.75
N ILE A 83 -2.78 -0.41 -10.48
CA ILE A 83 -2.68 0.79 -9.68
C ILE A 83 -1.74 1.80 -10.35
N TYR A 84 -2.00 3.08 -10.09
CA TYR A 84 -1.05 4.14 -10.39
C TYR A 84 -0.25 4.47 -9.14
N ALA A 85 1.07 4.46 -9.26
CA ALA A 85 2.00 4.94 -8.25
C ALA A 85 2.51 6.32 -8.65
N LEU A 86 2.25 7.32 -7.83
CA LEU A 86 2.68 8.69 -8.08
C LEU A 86 3.97 8.96 -7.32
N THR A 87 5.02 9.35 -8.03
CA THR A 87 6.26 9.86 -7.45
C THR A 87 6.34 11.37 -7.65
N THR A 88 7.42 12.00 -7.18
CA THR A 88 7.72 13.42 -7.45
C THR A 88 7.92 13.72 -8.93
N THR A 89 8.32 12.73 -9.73
CA THR A 89 8.76 12.92 -11.11
C THR A 89 7.78 12.36 -12.13
N LYS A 90 7.13 11.22 -11.84
CA LYS A 90 6.32 10.48 -12.82
C LYS A 90 5.19 9.69 -12.14
N ALA A 91 4.23 9.26 -12.95
CA ALA A 91 3.22 8.29 -12.59
C ALA A 91 3.55 6.94 -13.24
N TYR A 92 3.46 5.85 -12.47
CA TYR A 92 3.71 4.48 -12.94
C TYR A 92 2.43 3.68 -12.88
N LEU A 93 2.01 3.08 -14.00
CA LEU A 93 0.92 2.10 -14.02
C LEU A 93 1.50 0.71 -13.79
N LEU A 94 1.12 0.07 -12.68
CA LEU A 94 1.59 -1.25 -12.29
C LEU A 94 0.45 -2.27 -12.36
N GLN A 95 0.80 -3.52 -12.67
CA GLN A 95 -0.04 -4.68 -12.42
C GLN A 95 0.24 -5.22 -11.02
N THR A 96 -0.81 -5.47 -10.24
CA THR A 96 -0.72 -5.93 -8.84
C THR A 96 -0.82 -7.45 -8.69
N ASN A 97 -1.08 -8.17 -9.78
CA ASN A 97 -1.09 -9.62 -9.84
C ASN A 97 0.00 -10.15 -10.77
N HIS A 98 0.48 -11.35 -10.44
CA HIS A 98 1.58 -12.03 -11.12
C HIS A 98 1.21 -13.50 -11.40
N CYS A 99 -0.07 -13.80 -11.65
CA CYS A 99 -0.52 -15.15 -11.99
C CYS A 99 0.17 -15.71 -13.25
N GLU A 100 0.67 -14.85 -14.14
CA GLU A 100 1.40 -15.25 -15.35
C GLU A 100 2.90 -15.56 -15.10
N SER A 101 3.45 -15.20 -13.94
CA SER A 101 4.89 -15.38 -13.65
C SER A 101 5.26 -16.73 -13.02
N ARG A 102 4.28 -17.60 -12.76
CA ARG A 102 4.53 -18.99 -12.38
C ARG A 102 4.79 -19.82 -13.64
N THR A 103 6.01 -19.74 -14.18
CA THR A 103 6.52 -20.82 -15.04
C THR A 103 6.50 -22.11 -14.22
N SER A 104 5.79 -23.11 -14.75
CA SER A 104 5.79 -24.50 -14.31
C SER A 104 7.14 -25.15 -14.61
#